data_AF-A0A6I2X804-F1
#
_entry.id   AF-A0A6I2X804-F1
#
_cell.length_a   1.000
_cell.length_b   1.000
_cell.length_c   1.000
_cell.angle_alpha   90.00
_cell.angle_beta   90.00
_cell.angle_gamma   90.00
#
_symmetry.space_group_name_H-M   'P 1'
#
loop_
_entity.id
_entity.type
_entity.pdbx_description
1 polymer ?
#
loop_
_entity_poly.entity_id
_entity_poly.type
_entity_poly.pdbx_seq_one_letter_code
_entity_poly.pdbx_strand_id
1 'polypeptide(L)'
;MQLLGRTFPAPLHVDISVGALSRLGAVVSDHRIAPDGRVAVILSTGSGRQFRSEIESQIPGAQFFELSNGSAVAADAIAEQLKDFSSVVGVGGGRVLDAAKYSAGKANLPMIAVATNLAHDGIASPVAILEHDGTRSSNGVPIPAAVIVDLELISRGPERFLSAGVGDVLSNLSAVADWELARDVIGESEDGLAVAMARTAATSLLHHPGTVRDLDFLNTLAQGLVLSGLAMAVAGNTRPCSGACHEISHAIDRLFPEKSAPHGEQVAVGALFATFVRGDDQLLHNMLAALRRHHMPVLPADLNLTDQEFAEAVEFAPRTRPDRFTILEHKNMDLAQSAQRVSEFVQLVETS
;
A
#
# COMPACT_ATOMS: atom_id res chain seq x y z
N MET A 1 18.96 -3.78 35.76
CA MET A 1 18.40 -2.60 35.07
C MET A 1 17.51 -3.11 33.96
N GLN A 2 16.18 -2.96 34.04
CA GLN A 2 15.29 -3.47 33.00
C GLN A 2 15.34 -2.51 31.79
N LEU A 3 16.24 -2.77 30.85
CA LEU A 3 16.10 -2.29 29.47
C LEU A 3 15.07 -3.20 28.79
N LEU A 4 13.80 -2.86 28.97
CA LEU A 4 12.70 -3.59 28.34
C LEU A 4 12.52 -3.08 26.91
N GLY A 5 13.21 -3.75 25.99
CA GLY A 5 12.82 -3.94 24.58
C GLY A 5 12.70 -2.71 23.69
N ARG A 6 12.66 -2.99 22.38
CA ARG A 6 12.18 -2.05 21.36
C ARG A 6 10.67 -2.19 21.26
N THR A 7 9.94 -1.08 21.25
CA THR A 7 8.49 -1.06 21.00
C THR A 7 8.20 -0.52 19.61
N PHE A 8 7.16 -1.04 18.96
CA PHE A 8 6.63 -0.51 17.71
C PHE A 8 5.09 -0.58 17.76
N PRO A 9 4.38 0.35 17.12
CA PRO A 9 2.93 0.33 17.08
C PRO A 9 2.44 -0.79 16.16
N ALA A 10 1.41 -1.51 16.59
CA ALA A 10 0.76 -2.57 15.82
C ALA A 10 -0.75 -2.57 16.13
N PRO A 11 -1.62 -3.00 15.19
CA PRO A 11 -3.03 -3.15 15.46
C PRO A 11 -3.27 -4.11 16.64
N LEU A 12 -4.19 -3.74 17.53
CA LEU A 12 -4.67 -4.59 18.62
C LEU A 12 -5.55 -5.73 18.10
N HIS A 13 -6.21 -5.50 16.96
CA HIS A 13 -7.05 -6.50 16.28
C HIS A 13 -6.76 -6.52 14.78
N VAL A 14 -6.64 -7.72 14.22
CA VAL A 14 -6.63 -7.95 12.78
C VAL A 14 -7.61 -9.09 12.52
N ASP A 15 -8.78 -8.77 11.97
CA ASP A 15 -9.79 -9.78 11.59
C ASP A 15 -9.86 -9.87 10.06
N ILE A 16 -9.26 -10.93 9.53
CA ILE A 16 -9.29 -11.28 8.10
C ILE A 16 -10.03 -12.61 7.99
N SER A 17 -11.32 -12.56 7.70
CA SER A 17 -12.13 -13.76 7.57
C SER A 17 -13.48 -13.45 6.90
N VAL A 18 -14.24 -14.50 6.59
CA VAL A 18 -15.61 -14.35 6.08
C VAL A 18 -16.52 -13.82 7.19
N GLY A 19 -17.29 -12.77 6.91
CA GLY A 19 -18.21 -12.16 7.87
C GLY A 19 -17.50 -11.31 8.93
N ALA A 20 -16.28 -10.84 8.69
CA ALA A 20 -15.54 -9.98 9.61
C ALA A 20 -16.28 -8.66 9.91
N LEU A 21 -17.05 -8.12 8.97
CA LEU A 21 -17.80 -6.88 9.19
C LEU A 21 -18.86 -7.03 10.28
N SER A 22 -19.47 -8.21 10.41
CA SER A 22 -20.50 -8.48 11.39
C SER A 22 -19.98 -8.54 12.84
N ARG A 23 -18.66 -8.44 13.03
CA ARG A 23 -17.97 -8.39 14.34
C ARG A 23 -17.37 -7.02 14.63
N LEU A 24 -17.59 -6.02 13.78
CA LEU A 24 -17.10 -4.66 13.98
C LEU A 24 -17.51 -4.09 15.34
N GLY A 25 -18.74 -4.34 15.80
CA GLY A 25 -19.21 -3.88 17.11
C GLY A 25 -18.36 -4.41 18.27
N ALA A 26 -17.86 -5.64 18.19
CA ALA A 26 -16.99 -6.22 19.22
C ALA A 26 -15.62 -5.52 19.27
N VAL A 27 -15.05 -5.18 18.10
CA VAL A 27 -13.77 -4.46 18.02
C VAL A 27 -13.91 -3.02 18.50
N VAL A 28 -15.00 -2.35 18.14
CA VAL A 28 -15.33 -1.01 18.63
C VAL A 28 -15.56 -1.00 20.14
N SER A 29 -16.11 -2.08 20.72
CA SER A 29 -16.33 -2.16 22.17
C SER A 29 -15.05 -2.31 23.01
N ASP A 30 -13.89 -2.52 22.37
CA ASP A 30 -12.61 -2.56 23.09
C ASP A 30 -12.26 -1.15 23.62
N HIS A 31 -12.28 -0.99 24.95
CA HIS A 31 -11.96 0.28 25.61
C HIS A 31 -10.55 0.81 25.34
N ARG A 32 -9.63 -0.03 24.85
CA ARG A 32 -8.29 0.41 24.39
C ARG A 32 -8.35 1.14 23.05
N ILE A 33 -9.43 0.96 22.28
CA ILE A 33 -9.68 1.58 20.99
C ILE A 33 -10.74 2.68 21.11
N ALA A 34 -11.90 2.41 21.70
CA ALA A 34 -12.97 3.41 21.88
C ALA A 34 -13.33 3.54 23.38
N PRO A 35 -12.58 4.34 24.15
CA PRO A 35 -12.72 4.37 25.61
C PRO A 35 -14.12 4.79 26.10
N ASP A 36 -14.83 5.63 25.36
CA ASP A 36 -16.16 6.15 25.75
C ASP A 36 -17.27 5.92 24.70
N GLY A 37 -17.00 5.13 23.66
CA GLY A 37 -17.97 4.74 22.64
C GLY A 37 -18.42 5.85 21.67
N ARG A 38 -17.88 7.07 21.74
CA ARG A 38 -18.16 8.14 20.77
C ARG A 38 -17.39 7.89 19.48
N VAL A 39 -18.05 7.25 18.52
CA VAL A 39 -17.42 6.82 17.27
C VAL A 39 -17.84 7.68 16.09
N ALA A 40 -16.85 8.17 15.34
CA ALA A 40 -17.05 8.76 14.02
C ALA A 40 -16.81 7.69 12.94
N VAL A 41 -17.70 7.59 11.96
CA VAL A 41 -17.52 6.72 10.79
C VAL A 41 -17.21 7.58 9.58
N ILE A 42 -16.04 7.39 8.99
CA ILE A 42 -15.66 8.01 7.71
C ILE A 42 -15.95 7.00 6.61
N LEU A 43 -17.02 7.21 5.86
CA LEU A 43 -17.59 6.27 4.91
C LEU A 43 -17.33 6.71 3.47
N SER A 44 -16.81 5.78 2.65
CA SER A 44 -16.69 6.00 1.21
C SER A 44 -18.08 6.14 0.56
N THR A 45 -18.30 7.22 -0.21
CA THR A 45 -19.53 7.41 -0.99
C THR A 45 -19.71 6.41 -2.13
N GLY A 46 -18.63 5.72 -2.51
CA GLY A 46 -18.65 4.60 -3.46
C GLY A 46 -18.84 3.27 -2.75
N SER A 47 -17.78 2.45 -2.73
CA SER A 47 -17.82 1.06 -2.21
C SER A 47 -18.24 0.91 -0.74
N GLY A 48 -18.09 1.95 0.07
CA GLY A 48 -18.47 1.94 1.49
C GLY A 48 -19.97 2.10 1.71
N ARG A 49 -20.65 2.88 0.86
CA ARG A 49 -22.06 3.28 1.04
C ARG A 49 -23.02 2.09 1.21
N GLN A 50 -22.77 0.99 0.50
CA GLN A 50 -23.59 -0.22 0.58
C GLN A 50 -23.56 -0.90 1.96
N PHE A 51 -22.54 -0.61 2.79
CA PHE A 51 -22.37 -1.18 4.11
C PHE A 51 -22.94 -0.31 5.23
N ARG A 52 -23.51 0.85 4.90
CA ARG A 52 -23.99 1.83 5.89
C ARG A 52 -24.93 1.20 6.92
N SER A 53 -25.97 0.48 6.46
CA SER A 53 -26.96 -0.12 7.36
C SER A 53 -26.37 -1.19 8.28
N GLU A 54 -25.40 -1.97 7.77
CA GLU A 54 -24.69 -2.95 8.57
C GLU A 54 -23.82 -2.27 9.63
N ILE A 55 -23.08 -1.22 9.26
CA ILE A 55 -22.26 -0.44 10.20
C ILE A 55 -23.11 0.25 11.25
N GLU A 56 -24.25 0.86 10.88
CA GLU A 56 -25.20 1.47 11.82
C GLU A 56 -25.74 0.44 12.82
N SER A 57 -25.95 -0.81 12.40
CA SER A 57 -26.36 -1.91 13.29
C SER A 57 -25.26 -2.34 14.26
N GLN A 58 -24.00 -2.30 13.81
CA GLN A 58 -22.81 -2.68 14.60
C GLN A 58 -22.39 -1.58 15.56
N ILE A 59 -22.64 -0.32 15.22
CA ILE A 59 -22.24 0.86 15.99
C ILE A 59 -23.43 1.83 16.12
N PRO A 60 -24.45 1.50 16.95
CA PRO A 60 -25.60 2.36 17.14
C PRO A 60 -25.17 3.74 17.67
N GLY A 61 -25.65 4.81 17.02
CA GLY A 61 -25.36 6.19 17.41
C GLY A 61 -24.05 6.76 16.85
N ALA A 62 -23.35 6.05 15.97
CA ALA A 62 -22.19 6.61 15.27
C ALA A 62 -22.55 7.80 14.38
N GLN A 63 -21.66 8.80 14.32
CA GLN A 63 -21.81 9.92 13.40
C GLN A 63 -21.08 9.63 12.09
N PHE A 64 -21.77 9.78 10.96
CA PHE A 64 -21.23 9.50 9.64
C PHE A 64 -20.71 10.76 8.95
N PHE A 65 -19.49 10.64 8.41
CA PHE A 65 -18.86 11.58 7.51
C PHE A 65 -18.64 10.88 6.17
N GLU A 66 -18.94 11.54 5.06
CA GLU A 66 -18.83 10.95 3.73
C GLU A 66 -17.61 11.50 2.98
N LEU A 67 -16.85 10.61 2.34
CA LEU A 67 -15.71 10.95 1.47
C LEU A 67 -15.79 10.21 0.15
N SER A 68 -15.50 10.89 -0.96
CA SER A 68 -15.46 10.27 -2.29
C SER A 68 -14.05 9.89 -2.75
N ASN A 69 -13.01 10.51 -2.17
CA ASN A 69 -11.62 10.36 -2.56
C ASN A 69 -10.65 10.58 -1.38
N GLY A 70 -9.35 10.57 -1.67
CA GLY A 70 -8.28 10.84 -0.72
C GLY A 70 -7.87 12.32 -0.68
N SER A 71 -8.82 13.27 -0.71
CA SER A 71 -8.52 14.70 -0.71
C SER A 71 -7.98 15.17 0.64
N ALA A 72 -6.81 15.83 0.63
CA ALA A 72 -6.23 16.42 1.84
C ALA A 72 -7.15 17.48 2.48
N VAL A 73 -7.78 18.33 1.66
CA VAL A 73 -8.68 19.40 2.12
C VAL A 73 -9.91 18.80 2.82
N ALA A 74 -10.50 17.76 2.25
CA ALA A 74 -11.64 17.09 2.86
C ALA A 74 -11.24 16.36 4.16
N ALA A 75 -10.06 15.74 4.18
CA ALA A 75 -9.53 15.06 5.36
C ALA A 75 -9.25 16.05 6.51
N ASP A 76 -8.69 17.23 6.23
CA ASP A 76 -8.49 18.30 7.21
C ASP A 76 -9.83 18.83 7.76
N ALA A 77 -10.82 19.05 6.88
CA ALA A 77 -12.15 19.51 7.29
C ALA A 77 -12.89 18.50 8.19
N ILE A 78 -12.70 17.20 7.95
CA ILE A 78 -13.22 16.15 8.84
C ILE A 78 -12.45 16.15 10.16
N ALA A 79 -11.12 16.25 10.14
CA ALA A 79 -10.30 16.25 11.35
C ALA A 79 -10.74 17.31 12.38
N GLU A 80 -11.10 18.50 11.91
CA GLU A 80 -11.61 19.58 12.78
C GLU A 80 -12.93 19.25 13.48
N GLN A 81 -13.73 18.35 12.91
CA GLN A 81 -15.01 17.89 13.46
C GLN A 81 -14.86 16.65 14.34
N LEU A 82 -13.66 16.04 14.42
CA LEU A 82 -13.43 14.83 15.21
C LEU A 82 -13.18 15.09 16.70
N LYS A 83 -13.19 16.35 17.16
CA LYS A 83 -12.82 16.75 18.53
C LYS A 83 -13.69 16.14 19.64
N ASP A 84 -14.95 15.83 19.32
CA ASP A 84 -15.91 15.27 20.28
C ASP A 84 -16.02 13.73 20.21
N PHE A 85 -15.10 13.07 19.50
CA PHE A 85 -15.06 11.61 19.37
C PHE A 85 -13.87 11.01 20.11
N SER A 86 -13.93 9.70 20.36
CA SER A 86 -12.85 8.93 20.97
C SER A 86 -12.21 7.92 20.02
N SER A 87 -12.83 7.65 18.88
CA SER A 87 -12.29 6.77 17.85
C SER A 87 -12.90 7.06 16.47
N VAL A 88 -12.20 6.61 15.44
CA VAL A 88 -12.63 6.71 14.04
C VAL A 88 -12.73 5.31 13.43
N VAL A 89 -13.80 5.04 12.69
CA VAL A 89 -13.92 3.88 11.81
C VAL A 89 -13.87 4.38 10.38
N GLY A 90 -12.80 4.09 9.66
CA GLY A 90 -12.72 4.36 8.22
C GLY A 90 -13.24 3.14 7.45
N VAL A 91 -14.17 3.37 6.52
CA VAL A 91 -14.77 2.30 5.72
C VAL A 91 -14.67 2.65 4.24
N GLY A 92 -13.86 1.89 3.51
CA GLY A 92 -13.72 2.09 2.08
C GLY A 92 -12.49 1.43 1.47
N GLY A 93 -12.23 1.80 0.22
CA GLY A 93 -10.99 1.45 -0.45
C GLY A 93 -9.84 2.35 0.00
N GLY A 94 -8.63 2.02 -0.45
CA GLY A 94 -7.39 2.64 0.05
C GLY A 94 -7.36 4.17 0.11
N ARG A 95 -7.88 4.88 -0.91
CA ARG A 95 -7.93 6.36 -0.90
C ARG A 95 -8.74 6.95 0.27
N VAL A 96 -9.88 6.33 0.59
CA VAL A 96 -10.73 6.80 1.70
C VAL A 96 -10.12 6.39 3.04
N LEU A 97 -9.50 5.21 3.11
CA LEU A 97 -8.77 4.80 4.31
C LEU A 97 -7.56 5.69 4.59
N ASP A 98 -6.83 6.13 3.56
CA ASP A 98 -5.73 7.09 3.72
C ASP A 98 -6.21 8.44 4.26
N ALA A 99 -7.30 8.99 3.72
CA ALA A 99 -7.92 10.19 4.26
C ALA A 99 -8.42 10.00 5.70
N ALA A 100 -9.06 8.87 6.01
CA ALA A 100 -9.52 8.56 7.36
C ALA A 100 -8.36 8.42 8.37
N LYS A 101 -7.26 7.74 7.99
CA LYS A 101 -6.04 7.63 8.81
C LYS A 101 -5.44 8.99 9.09
N TYR A 102 -5.37 9.83 8.06
CA TYR A 102 -4.86 11.18 8.21
C TYR A 102 -5.75 12.04 9.11
N SER A 103 -7.08 12.02 8.92
CA SER A 103 -8.01 12.75 9.79
C SER A 103 -7.93 12.28 11.24
N ALA A 104 -7.92 10.96 11.48
CA ALA A 104 -7.79 10.38 12.81
C ALA A 104 -6.45 10.74 13.46
N GLY A 105 -5.36 10.66 12.71
CA GLY A 105 -4.01 11.03 13.17
C GLY A 105 -3.93 12.51 13.57
N LYS A 106 -4.52 13.41 12.78
CA LYS A 106 -4.62 14.86 13.11
C LYS A 106 -5.43 15.11 14.38
N ALA A 107 -6.51 14.35 14.58
CA ALA A 107 -7.34 14.43 15.77
C ALA A 107 -6.75 13.66 16.98
N ASN A 108 -5.60 12.98 16.81
CA ASN A 108 -4.98 12.10 17.80
C ASN A 108 -5.94 11.02 18.32
N LEU A 109 -6.73 10.45 17.41
CA LEU A 109 -7.69 9.39 17.70
C LEU A 109 -7.21 8.05 17.14
N PRO A 110 -7.45 6.93 17.86
CA PRO A 110 -7.27 5.60 17.30
C PRO A 110 -8.26 5.37 16.15
N MET A 111 -7.79 4.65 15.14
CA MET A 111 -8.58 4.32 13.96
C MET A 111 -8.77 2.81 13.80
N ILE A 112 -9.97 2.39 13.42
CA ILE A 112 -10.29 1.06 12.90
C ILE A 112 -10.43 1.18 11.38
N ALA A 113 -9.64 0.40 10.63
CA ALA A 113 -9.72 0.33 9.18
C ALA A 113 -10.62 -0.83 8.75
N VAL A 114 -11.70 -0.55 8.04
CA VAL A 114 -12.58 -1.54 7.41
C VAL A 114 -12.36 -1.46 5.90
N ALA A 115 -11.59 -2.41 5.37
CA ALA A 115 -11.21 -2.41 3.97
C ALA A 115 -12.33 -2.99 3.09
N THR A 116 -12.71 -2.25 2.05
CA THR A 116 -13.68 -2.73 1.03
C THR A 116 -13.01 -3.14 -0.28
N ASN A 117 -11.68 -2.98 -0.38
CA ASN A 117 -10.83 -3.57 -1.41
C ASN A 117 -9.41 -3.78 -0.86
N LEU A 118 -8.58 -4.51 -1.62
CA LEU A 118 -7.20 -4.83 -1.26
C LEU A 118 -6.21 -4.27 -2.29
N ALA A 119 -6.31 -2.97 -2.59
CA ALA A 119 -5.52 -2.36 -3.68
C ALA A 119 -4.06 -2.05 -3.34
N HIS A 120 -3.74 -1.82 -2.07
CA HIS A 120 -2.39 -1.50 -1.58
C HIS A 120 -2.34 -1.61 -0.04
N ASP A 121 -1.14 -1.56 0.52
CA ASP A 121 -0.86 -1.75 1.95
C ASP A 121 -1.37 -0.62 2.87
N GLY A 122 -2.01 0.40 2.28
CA GLY A 122 -2.65 1.53 2.97
C GLY A 122 -3.67 1.12 4.03
N ILE A 123 -4.20 -0.11 3.95
CA ILE A 123 -5.12 -0.66 4.96
C ILE A 123 -4.49 -0.80 6.36
N ALA A 124 -3.16 -0.88 6.44
CA ALA A 124 -2.42 -1.14 7.68
C ALA A 124 -1.07 -0.42 7.77
N SER A 125 -0.76 0.51 6.85
CA SER A 125 0.52 1.21 6.84
C SER A 125 0.51 2.52 7.65
N PRO A 126 1.67 2.96 8.17
CA PRO A 126 1.84 4.25 8.83
C PRO A 126 1.99 5.42 7.84
N VAL A 127 1.46 5.27 6.62
CA VAL A 127 1.55 6.26 5.53
C VAL A 127 0.19 6.43 4.89
N ALA A 128 -0.21 7.67 4.64
CA ALA A 128 -1.40 8.01 3.87
C ALA A 128 -1.01 8.76 2.60
N ILE A 129 -1.50 8.30 1.43
CA ILE A 129 -1.35 9.02 0.17
C ILE A 129 -2.57 9.92 -0.02
N LEU A 130 -2.34 11.24 -0.01
CA LEU A 130 -3.40 12.24 -0.17
C LEU A 130 -3.20 13.07 -1.41
N GLU A 131 -4.30 13.50 -2.00
CA GLU A 131 -4.32 14.39 -3.16
C GLU A 131 -4.57 15.84 -2.70
N HIS A 132 -3.71 16.75 -3.17
CA HIS A 132 -3.82 18.19 -2.99
C HIS A 132 -3.43 18.88 -4.29
N ASP A 133 -4.32 19.70 -4.85
CA ASP A 133 -4.12 20.44 -6.10
C ASP A 133 -3.60 19.56 -7.26
N GLY A 134 -4.19 18.38 -7.42
CA GLY A 134 -3.82 17.40 -8.46
C GLY A 134 -2.50 16.66 -8.22
N THR A 135 -1.80 16.95 -7.12
CA THR A 135 -0.56 16.28 -6.73
C THR A 135 -0.82 15.30 -5.59
N ARG A 136 -0.25 14.09 -5.68
CA ARG A 136 -0.28 13.13 -4.57
C ARG A 136 0.94 13.29 -3.67
N SER A 137 0.71 13.31 -2.37
CA SER A 137 1.75 13.40 -1.34
C SER A 137 1.63 12.25 -0.34
N SER A 138 2.79 11.77 0.11
CA SER A 138 2.91 10.73 1.12
C SER A 138 3.05 11.37 2.50
N ASN A 139 2.12 11.09 3.40
CA ASN A 139 2.05 11.68 4.73
C ASN A 139 2.22 10.61 5.81
N GLY A 140 3.11 10.84 6.77
CA GLY A 140 3.25 9.96 7.93
C GLY A 140 2.01 10.04 8.83
N VAL A 141 1.44 8.89 9.17
CA VAL A 141 0.23 8.77 10.00
C VAL A 141 0.37 7.62 11.00
N PRO A 142 -0.38 7.61 12.11
CA PRO A 142 -0.45 6.43 12.96
C PRO A 142 -0.99 5.23 12.20
N ILE A 143 -0.47 4.04 12.50
CA ILE A 143 -1.04 2.77 12.04
C ILE A 143 -2.45 2.59 12.64
N PRO A 144 -3.42 2.00 11.92
CA PRO A 144 -4.72 1.67 12.50
C PRO A 144 -4.58 0.79 13.76
N ALA A 145 -5.39 1.09 14.78
CA ALA A 145 -5.50 0.30 16.00
C ALA A 145 -6.22 -1.04 15.76
N ALA A 146 -7.01 -1.15 14.70
CA ALA A 146 -7.55 -2.41 14.22
C ALA A 146 -7.72 -2.42 12.70
N VAL A 147 -7.66 -3.61 12.10
CA VAL A 147 -7.90 -3.84 10.67
C VAL A 147 -8.95 -4.93 10.50
N ILE A 148 -10.00 -4.66 9.73
CA ILE A 148 -11.10 -5.56 9.42
C ILE A 148 -11.14 -5.76 7.90
N VAL A 149 -11.03 -7.00 7.46
CA VAL A 149 -11.12 -7.42 6.07
C VAL A 149 -12.14 -8.55 5.97
N ASP A 150 -13.32 -8.24 5.47
CA ASP A 150 -14.34 -9.25 5.23
C ASP A 150 -14.12 -9.91 3.87
N LEU A 151 -13.63 -11.15 3.87
CA LEU A 151 -13.25 -11.85 2.64
C LEU A 151 -14.41 -12.08 1.68
N GLU A 152 -15.64 -12.21 2.18
CA GLU A 152 -16.80 -12.34 1.31
C GLU A 152 -17.08 -11.04 0.58
N LEU A 153 -16.96 -9.89 1.27
CA LEU A 153 -17.12 -8.57 0.65
C LEU A 153 -16.01 -8.28 -0.35
N ILE A 154 -14.76 -8.58 0.02
CA ILE A 154 -13.59 -8.40 -0.85
C ILE A 154 -13.72 -9.23 -2.12
N SER A 155 -14.17 -10.49 -2.02
CA SER A 155 -14.29 -11.41 -3.17
C SER A 155 -15.29 -10.94 -4.24
N ARG A 156 -16.23 -10.05 -3.88
CA ARG A 156 -17.21 -9.45 -4.79
C ARG A 156 -16.73 -8.14 -5.42
N GLY A 157 -15.59 -7.63 -4.98
CA GLY A 157 -14.99 -6.40 -5.49
C GLY A 157 -14.42 -6.55 -6.90
N PRO A 158 -14.09 -5.43 -7.58
CA PRO A 158 -13.47 -5.49 -8.90
C PRO A 158 -12.10 -6.16 -8.85
N GLU A 159 -11.89 -7.19 -9.69
CA GLU A 159 -10.63 -7.96 -9.74
C GLU A 159 -9.40 -7.07 -9.92
N ARG A 160 -9.51 -5.98 -10.70
CA ARG A 160 -8.43 -5.02 -10.92
C ARG A 160 -7.82 -4.50 -9.62
N PHE A 161 -8.64 -4.20 -8.60
CA PHE A 161 -8.12 -3.73 -7.31
C PHE A 161 -7.45 -4.85 -6.52
N LEU A 162 -7.93 -6.09 -6.63
CA LEU A 162 -7.31 -7.23 -5.96
C LEU A 162 -5.95 -7.55 -6.60
N SER A 163 -5.88 -7.54 -7.93
CA SER A 163 -4.64 -7.71 -8.68
C SER A 163 -3.65 -6.59 -8.38
N ALA A 164 -4.10 -5.32 -8.30
CA ALA A 164 -3.24 -4.21 -7.91
C ALA A 164 -2.55 -4.45 -6.55
N GLY A 165 -3.27 -4.99 -5.56
CA GLY A 165 -2.68 -5.38 -4.28
C GLY A 165 -1.58 -6.44 -4.41
N VAL A 166 -1.72 -7.39 -5.35
CA VAL A 166 -0.66 -8.36 -5.63
C VAL A 166 0.60 -7.66 -6.12
N GLY A 167 0.47 -6.69 -7.03
CA GLY A 167 1.59 -5.88 -7.50
C GLY A 167 2.30 -5.14 -6.39
N ASP A 168 1.53 -4.52 -5.49
CA ASP A 168 2.05 -3.78 -4.34
C ASP A 168 2.84 -4.69 -3.39
N VAL A 169 2.26 -5.84 -2.98
CA VAL A 169 2.95 -6.78 -2.07
C VAL A 169 4.17 -7.41 -2.73
N LEU A 170 4.10 -7.83 -3.99
CA LEU A 170 5.26 -8.42 -4.69
C LEU A 170 6.40 -7.42 -4.85
N SER A 171 6.10 -6.12 -4.94
CA SER A 171 7.11 -5.06 -5.03
C SER A 171 8.03 -5.00 -3.79
N ASN A 172 7.60 -5.54 -2.64
CA ASN A 172 8.44 -5.65 -1.45
C ASN A 172 9.76 -6.41 -1.72
N LEU A 173 9.77 -7.41 -2.61
CA LEU A 173 11.00 -8.15 -2.94
C LEU A 173 12.03 -7.23 -3.59
N SER A 174 11.58 -6.38 -4.53
CA SER A 174 12.44 -5.36 -5.15
C SER A 174 12.86 -4.29 -4.15
N ALA A 175 11.96 -3.83 -3.28
CA ALA A 175 12.25 -2.79 -2.29
C ALA A 175 13.27 -3.27 -1.24
N VAL A 176 13.13 -4.50 -0.76
CA VAL A 176 14.11 -5.13 0.12
C VAL A 176 15.45 -5.27 -0.57
N ALA A 177 15.49 -5.69 -1.84
CA ALA A 177 16.75 -5.77 -2.59
C ALA A 177 17.43 -4.40 -2.75
N ASP A 178 16.67 -3.30 -2.84
CA ASP A 178 17.21 -1.93 -2.79
C ASP A 178 17.77 -1.56 -1.42
N TRP A 179 17.12 -1.98 -0.33
CA TRP A 179 17.61 -1.72 1.02
C TRP A 179 18.90 -2.50 1.32
N GLU A 180 18.95 -3.77 0.88
CA GLU A 180 20.14 -4.61 0.97
C GLU A 180 21.31 -4.02 0.16
N LEU A 181 21.03 -3.52 -1.05
CA LEU A 181 22.02 -2.80 -1.83
C LEU A 181 22.55 -1.55 -1.11
N ALA A 182 21.65 -0.76 -0.51
CA ALA A 182 22.05 0.44 0.24
C ALA A 182 22.91 0.09 1.46
N ARG A 183 22.58 -0.99 2.18
CA ARG A 183 23.41 -1.52 3.26
C ARG A 183 24.81 -1.87 2.76
N ASP A 184 24.89 -2.61 1.64
CA ASP A 184 26.17 -3.14 1.15
C ASP A 184 27.06 -2.07 0.50
N VAL A 185 26.48 -1.07 -0.16
CA VAL A 185 27.23 -0.04 -0.91
C VAL A 185 27.53 1.20 -0.07
N ILE A 186 26.55 1.71 0.68
CA ILE A 186 26.67 2.97 1.42
C ILE A 186 26.61 2.78 2.94
N GLY A 187 26.48 1.54 3.43
CA GLY A 187 26.46 1.25 4.87
C GLY A 187 25.16 1.67 5.56
N GLU A 188 24.05 1.81 4.83
CA GLU A 188 22.76 2.13 5.44
C GLU A 188 22.33 1.04 6.43
N SER A 189 21.84 1.46 7.60
CA SER A 189 21.33 0.51 8.58
C SER A 189 20.07 -0.16 8.06
N GLU A 190 20.07 -1.49 8.09
CA GLU A 190 18.93 -2.31 7.73
C GLU A 190 18.27 -2.89 8.98
N ASP A 191 16.93 -2.97 8.96
CA ASP A 191 16.18 -3.65 9.98
C ASP A 191 15.81 -5.07 9.57
N GLY A 192 16.52 -6.05 10.12
CA GLY A 192 16.31 -7.46 9.78
C GLY A 192 14.90 -7.98 10.09
N LEU A 193 14.20 -7.44 11.11
CA LEU A 193 12.83 -7.85 11.42
C LEU A 193 11.86 -7.29 10.37
N ALA A 194 12.00 -6.01 10.01
CA ALA A 194 11.19 -5.41 8.96
C ALA A 194 11.40 -6.10 7.61
N VAL A 195 12.66 -6.41 7.26
CA VAL A 195 13.01 -7.16 6.05
C VAL A 195 12.37 -8.55 6.06
N ALA A 196 12.44 -9.28 7.18
CA ALA A 196 11.83 -10.60 7.29
C ALA A 196 10.31 -10.55 7.09
N MET A 197 9.63 -9.54 7.65
CA MET A 197 8.18 -9.34 7.49
C MET A 197 7.82 -9.04 6.03
N ALA A 198 8.49 -8.08 5.41
CA ALA A 198 8.22 -7.69 4.01
C ALA A 198 8.52 -8.83 3.02
N ARG A 199 9.64 -9.55 3.20
CA ARG A 199 9.97 -10.74 2.41
C ARG A 199 8.91 -11.84 2.60
N THR A 200 8.47 -12.09 3.83
CA THR A 200 7.44 -13.10 4.12
C THR A 200 6.11 -12.77 3.44
N ALA A 201 5.70 -11.50 3.48
CA ALA A 201 4.50 -11.03 2.80
C ALA A 201 4.54 -11.40 1.31
N ALA A 202 5.58 -10.96 0.60
CA ALA A 202 5.70 -11.20 -0.83
C ALA A 202 5.95 -12.66 -1.22
N THR A 203 6.79 -13.36 -0.47
CA THR A 203 7.13 -14.76 -0.74
C THR A 203 5.92 -15.67 -0.60
N SER A 204 5.02 -15.35 0.34
CA SER A 204 3.76 -16.10 0.52
C SER A 204 2.87 -15.99 -0.71
N LEU A 205 2.73 -14.79 -1.29
CA LEU A 205 1.94 -14.59 -2.51
C LEU A 205 2.62 -15.16 -3.75
N LEU A 206 3.94 -14.96 -3.89
CA LEU A 206 4.72 -15.42 -5.04
C LEU A 206 4.55 -16.93 -5.28
N HIS A 207 4.55 -17.71 -4.19
CA HIS A 207 4.46 -19.17 -4.21
C HIS A 207 3.03 -19.70 -4.00
N HIS A 208 2.05 -18.84 -3.70
CA HIS A 208 0.66 -19.29 -3.54
C HIS A 208 0.11 -19.74 -4.90
N PRO A 209 -0.46 -20.95 -5.06
CA PRO A 209 -0.89 -21.45 -6.38
C PRO A 209 -2.20 -20.81 -6.88
N GLY A 210 -3.06 -20.36 -5.97
CA GLY A 210 -4.34 -19.71 -6.27
C GLY A 210 -4.23 -18.32 -6.94
N THR A 211 -5.39 -17.73 -7.16
CA THR A 211 -5.61 -16.46 -7.85
C THR A 211 -6.47 -15.50 -7.01
N VAL A 212 -6.62 -14.25 -7.43
CA VAL A 212 -7.50 -13.26 -6.76
C VAL A 212 -8.99 -13.64 -6.73
N ARG A 213 -9.37 -14.76 -7.38
CA ARG A 213 -10.72 -15.33 -7.31
C ARG A 213 -10.90 -16.32 -6.16
N ASP A 214 -9.80 -16.78 -5.56
CA ASP A 214 -9.81 -17.80 -4.52
C ASP A 214 -9.79 -17.13 -3.13
N LEU A 215 -10.72 -17.50 -2.25
CA LEU A 215 -10.80 -16.92 -0.89
C LEU A 215 -9.51 -17.16 -0.08
N ASP A 216 -8.86 -18.31 -0.27
CA ASP A 216 -7.59 -18.63 0.40
C ASP A 216 -6.44 -17.72 -0.06
N PHE A 217 -6.38 -17.41 -1.36
CA PHE A 217 -5.43 -16.45 -1.89
C PHE A 217 -5.75 -15.03 -1.38
N LEU A 218 -7.03 -14.63 -1.33
CA LEU A 218 -7.43 -13.32 -0.81
C LEU A 218 -7.10 -13.14 0.66
N ASN A 219 -7.23 -14.19 1.47
CA ASN A 219 -6.73 -14.21 2.84
C ASN A 219 -5.22 -13.97 2.89
N THR A 220 -4.45 -14.69 2.06
CA THR A 220 -3.00 -14.54 1.96
C THR A 220 -2.61 -13.12 1.50
N LEU A 221 -3.30 -12.55 0.51
CA LEU A 221 -3.11 -11.19 0.03
C LEU A 221 -3.38 -10.17 1.14
N ALA A 222 -4.51 -10.27 1.85
CA ALA A 222 -4.85 -9.38 2.95
C ALA A 222 -3.79 -9.44 4.07
N GLN A 223 -3.35 -10.64 4.44
CA GLN A 223 -2.27 -10.81 5.42
C GLN A 223 -0.95 -10.21 4.94
N GLY A 224 -0.62 -10.39 3.66
CA GLY A 224 0.57 -9.78 3.04
C GLY A 224 0.56 -8.26 3.12
N LEU A 225 -0.57 -7.62 2.78
CA LEU A 225 -0.74 -6.17 2.87
C LEU A 225 -0.63 -5.66 4.31
N VAL A 226 -1.25 -6.37 5.28
CA VAL A 226 -1.10 -6.03 6.70
C VAL A 226 0.35 -6.17 7.16
N LEU A 227 1.04 -7.22 6.72
CA LEU A 227 2.42 -7.48 7.08
C LEU A 227 3.39 -6.46 6.46
N SER A 228 3.13 -5.96 5.25
CA SER A 228 3.83 -4.81 4.65
C SER A 228 3.69 -3.55 5.51
N GLY A 229 2.46 -3.24 5.93
CA GLY A 229 2.17 -2.10 6.81
C GLY A 229 2.93 -2.17 8.15
N LEU A 230 2.92 -3.35 8.76
CA LEU A 230 3.67 -3.62 9.99
C LEU A 230 5.19 -3.57 9.80
N ALA A 231 5.71 -4.04 8.66
CA ALA A 231 7.14 -3.96 8.35
C ALA A 231 7.61 -2.50 8.35
N MET A 232 6.83 -1.59 7.76
CA MET A 232 7.12 -0.15 7.80
C MET A 232 7.04 0.43 9.21
N ALA A 233 6.08 -0.01 10.02
CA ALA A 233 5.97 0.40 11.42
C ALA A 233 7.19 -0.06 12.26
N VAL A 234 7.68 -1.28 12.01
CA VAL A 234 8.93 -1.78 12.62
C VAL A 234 10.10 -0.92 12.15
N ALA A 235 10.29 -0.74 10.84
CA ALA A 235 11.41 0.03 10.28
C ALA A 235 11.40 1.52 10.68
N GLY A 236 10.23 2.07 11.06
CA GLY A 236 10.04 3.49 11.28
C GLY A 236 10.12 4.32 9.98
N ASN A 237 10.10 3.67 8.83
CA ASN A 237 10.17 4.28 7.50
C ASN A 237 9.65 3.28 6.44
N THR A 238 9.57 3.71 5.18
CA THR A 238 8.97 2.93 4.08
C THR A 238 9.92 1.95 3.38
N ARG A 239 11.23 1.91 3.71
CA ARG A 239 12.24 1.05 3.09
C ARG A 239 11.82 -0.40 2.83
N PRO A 240 11.20 -1.14 3.78
CA PRO A 240 10.91 -2.56 3.56
C PRO A 240 9.92 -2.81 2.41
N CYS A 241 9.10 -1.81 2.06
CA CYS A 241 8.04 -1.94 1.06
C CYS A 241 8.19 -0.94 -0.09
N SER A 242 9.19 -0.05 -0.05
CA SER A 242 9.30 1.09 -0.96
C SER A 242 10.75 1.42 -1.35
N GLY A 243 11.14 0.98 -2.56
CA GLY A 243 12.43 1.26 -3.20
C GLY A 243 12.26 1.92 -4.57
N ALA A 244 13.11 1.57 -5.54
CA ALA A 244 13.11 2.10 -6.91
C ALA A 244 11.73 1.93 -7.59
N CYS A 245 11.04 0.82 -7.30
CA CYS A 245 9.70 0.54 -7.79
C CYS A 245 8.69 1.67 -7.48
N HIS A 246 8.78 2.24 -6.27
CA HIS A 246 7.93 3.32 -5.83
C HIS A 246 8.40 4.68 -6.33
N GLU A 247 9.71 4.89 -6.47
CA GLU A 247 10.25 6.11 -7.08
C GLU A 247 9.79 6.26 -8.52
N ILE A 248 9.80 5.17 -9.30
CA ILE A 248 9.26 5.13 -10.66
C ILE A 248 7.76 5.45 -10.65
N SER A 249 6.98 4.80 -9.77
CA SER A 249 5.55 5.09 -9.65
C SER A 249 5.27 6.55 -9.29
N HIS A 250 6.06 7.15 -8.39
CA HIS A 250 5.93 8.55 -8.02
C HIS A 250 6.36 9.50 -9.14
N ALA A 251 7.34 9.11 -9.97
CA ALA A 251 7.75 9.87 -11.14
C ALA A 251 6.65 9.88 -12.20
N ILE A 252 6.00 8.73 -12.46
CA ILE A 252 4.85 8.65 -13.37
C ILE A 252 3.72 9.56 -12.88
N ASP A 253 3.34 9.47 -11.59
CA ASP A 253 2.29 10.32 -11.00
C ASP A 253 2.60 11.83 -11.10
N ARG A 254 3.88 12.23 -11.17
CA ARG A 254 4.31 13.64 -11.28
C ARG A 254 4.45 14.13 -12.72
N LEU A 255 5.02 13.31 -13.60
CA LEU A 255 5.33 13.71 -14.98
C LEU A 255 4.15 13.47 -15.93
N PHE A 256 3.37 12.42 -15.69
CA PHE A 256 2.26 11.98 -16.55
C PHE A 256 0.98 11.77 -15.73
N PRO A 257 0.49 12.78 -14.98
CA PRO A 257 -0.65 12.62 -14.07
C PRO A 257 -1.93 12.14 -14.77
N GLU A 258 -2.12 12.48 -16.04
CA GLU A 258 -3.24 12.04 -16.88
C GLU A 258 -3.18 10.54 -17.26
N LYS A 259 -2.01 9.92 -17.13
CA LYS A 259 -1.76 8.49 -17.39
C LYS A 259 -1.60 7.67 -16.10
N SER A 260 -1.74 8.30 -14.93
CA SER A 260 -1.62 7.63 -13.63
C SER A 260 -2.56 6.43 -13.54
N ALA A 261 -1.97 5.25 -13.37
CA ALA A 261 -2.68 4.00 -13.14
C ALA A 261 -2.86 3.75 -11.62
N PRO A 262 -3.66 2.75 -11.21
CA PRO A 262 -3.65 2.27 -9.83
C PRO A 262 -2.22 2.03 -9.31
N HIS A 263 -1.95 2.48 -8.08
CA HIS A 263 -0.61 2.42 -7.46
C HIS A 263 0.08 1.06 -7.63
N GLY A 264 -0.62 -0.02 -7.26
CA GLY A 264 -0.17 -1.40 -7.38
C GLY A 264 0.25 -1.84 -8.80
N GLU A 265 -0.36 -1.25 -9.85
CA GLU A 265 0.01 -1.52 -11.24
C GLU A 265 1.34 -0.83 -11.60
N GLN A 266 1.50 0.44 -11.20
CA GLN A 266 2.71 1.22 -11.48
C GLN A 266 3.93 0.64 -10.74
N VAL A 267 3.77 0.30 -9.45
CA VAL A 267 4.87 -0.27 -8.65
C VAL A 267 5.25 -1.66 -9.10
N ALA A 268 4.32 -2.46 -9.66
CA ALA A 268 4.64 -3.77 -10.22
C ALA A 268 5.60 -3.67 -11.41
N VAL A 269 5.29 -2.81 -12.40
CA VAL A 269 6.15 -2.56 -13.56
C VAL A 269 7.48 -1.94 -13.12
N GLY A 270 7.45 -0.98 -12.19
CA GLY A 270 8.65 -0.40 -11.60
C GLY A 270 9.54 -1.44 -10.90
N ALA A 271 8.95 -2.41 -10.20
CA ALA A 271 9.68 -3.49 -9.52
C ALA A 271 10.30 -4.48 -10.51
N LEU A 272 9.59 -4.85 -11.59
CA LEU A 272 10.17 -5.66 -12.66
C LEU A 272 11.36 -4.96 -13.31
N PHE A 273 11.21 -3.68 -13.66
CA PHE A 273 12.29 -2.90 -14.26
C PHE A 273 13.50 -2.77 -13.32
N ALA A 274 13.29 -2.42 -12.05
CA ALA A 274 14.36 -2.32 -11.07
C ALA A 274 15.10 -3.65 -10.86
N THR A 275 14.36 -4.77 -10.83
CA THR A 275 14.91 -6.14 -10.73
C THR A 275 15.74 -6.49 -11.97
N PHE A 276 15.26 -6.14 -13.16
CA PHE A 276 16.00 -6.29 -14.42
C PHE A 276 17.30 -5.46 -14.44
N VAL A 277 17.26 -4.20 -14.01
CA VAL A 277 18.46 -3.34 -13.94
C VAL A 277 19.48 -3.89 -12.93
N ARG A 278 19.01 -4.56 -11.88
CA ARG A 278 19.85 -5.25 -10.90
C ARG A 278 20.52 -6.51 -11.47
N GLY A 279 19.91 -7.13 -12.49
CA GLY A 279 20.39 -8.39 -13.07
C GLY A 279 20.00 -9.63 -12.26
N ASP A 280 18.90 -9.56 -11.49
CA ASP A 280 18.37 -10.72 -10.77
C ASP A 280 17.35 -11.46 -11.63
N ASP A 281 17.85 -12.27 -12.57
CA ASP A 281 17.02 -13.00 -13.53
C ASP A 281 16.03 -13.93 -12.82
N GLN A 282 16.46 -14.62 -11.76
CA GLN A 282 15.59 -15.59 -11.09
C GLN A 282 14.39 -14.91 -10.41
N LEU A 283 14.62 -13.80 -9.72
CA LEU A 283 13.54 -13.03 -9.11
C LEU A 283 12.64 -12.41 -10.20
N LEU A 284 13.22 -11.88 -11.27
CA LEU A 284 12.49 -11.29 -12.39
C LEU A 284 11.50 -12.29 -13.00
N HIS A 285 11.96 -13.50 -13.34
CA HIS A 285 11.10 -14.54 -13.92
C HIS A 285 9.97 -14.96 -12.96
N ASN A 286 10.27 -15.11 -11.67
CA ASN A 286 9.27 -15.49 -10.67
C ASN A 286 8.20 -14.40 -10.50
N MET A 287 8.61 -13.13 -10.41
CA MET A 287 7.68 -12.00 -10.30
C MET A 287 6.84 -11.84 -11.57
N LEU A 288 7.46 -11.96 -12.75
CA LEU A 288 6.77 -11.88 -14.03
C LEU A 288 5.69 -12.96 -14.16
N ALA A 289 6.01 -14.22 -13.81
CA ALA A 289 5.06 -15.33 -13.84
C ALA A 289 3.89 -15.11 -12.86
N ALA A 290 4.16 -14.61 -11.66
CA ALA A 290 3.12 -14.28 -10.70
C ALA A 290 2.22 -13.14 -11.20
N LEU A 291 2.79 -12.01 -11.64
CA LEU A 291 2.03 -10.87 -12.14
C LEU A 291 1.13 -11.23 -13.33
N ARG A 292 1.65 -11.99 -14.31
CA ARG A 292 0.85 -12.48 -15.46
C ARG A 292 -0.33 -13.35 -15.04
N ARG A 293 -0.17 -14.21 -14.04
CA ARG A 293 -1.24 -15.05 -13.48
C ARG A 293 -2.42 -14.24 -12.96
N HIS A 294 -2.15 -13.02 -12.50
CA HIS A 294 -3.15 -12.09 -11.96
C HIS A 294 -3.57 -11.01 -12.96
N HIS A 295 -3.19 -11.15 -14.24
CA HIS A 295 -3.47 -10.19 -15.32
C HIS A 295 -2.97 -8.78 -15.01
N MET A 296 -1.83 -8.68 -14.31
CA MET A 296 -1.22 -7.40 -13.99
C MET A 296 -0.44 -6.83 -15.18
N PRO A 297 -0.35 -5.49 -15.30
CA PRO A 297 0.62 -4.82 -16.16
C PRO A 297 2.04 -5.30 -15.89
N VAL A 298 2.78 -5.60 -16.96
CA VAL A 298 4.20 -6.03 -16.88
C VAL A 298 5.10 -5.22 -17.81
N LEU A 299 4.53 -4.41 -18.70
CA LEU A 299 5.23 -3.51 -19.63
C LEU A 299 4.77 -2.06 -19.44
N PRO A 300 5.57 -1.05 -19.85
CA PRO A 300 5.16 0.35 -19.87
C PRO A 300 3.88 0.59 -20.68
N ALA A 301 3.73 -0.09 -21.82
CA ALA A 301 2.57 0.01 -22.70
C ALA A 301 1.27 -0.42 -22.01
N ASP A 302 1.32 -1.37 -21.08
CA ASP A 302 0.16 -1.80 -20.28
C ASP A 302 -0.35 -0.69 -19.35
N LEU A 303 0.52 0.27 -19.00
CA LEU A 303 0.19 1.47 -18.23
C LEU A 303 -0.19 2.67 -19.12
N ASN A 304 -0.32 2.47 -20.44
CA ASN A 304 -0.51 3.52 -21.45
C ASN A 304 0.68 4.51 -21.57
N LEU A 305 1.88 4.08 -21.18
CA LEU A 305 3.12 4.83 -21.36
C LEU A 305 3.87 4.32 -22.58
N THR A 306 4.48 5.23 -23.34
CA THR A 306 5.51 4.85 -24.32
C THR A 306 6.81 4.49 -23.60
N ASP A 307 7.69 3.74 -24.26
CA ASP A 307 9.02 3.41 -23.73
C ASP A 307 9.82 4.68 -23.39
N GLN A 308 9.67 5.74 -24.20
CA GLN A 308 10.32 7.03 -23.97
C GLN A 308 9.78 7.74 -22.71
N GLU A 309 8.46 7.79 -22.53
CA GLU A 309 7.86 8.37 -21.32
C GLU A 309 8.24 7.59 -20.07
N PHE A 310 8.30 6.26 -20.16
CA PHE A 310 8.77 5.45 -19.04
C PHE A 310 10.26 5.66 -18.75
N ALA A 311 11.09 5.83 -19.77
CA ALA A 311 12.51 6.19 -19.59
C ALA A 311 12.68 7.57 -18.93
N GLU A 312 11.83 8.55 -19.27
CA GLU A 312 11.78 9.85 -18.58
C GLU A 312 11.38 9.70 -17.11
N ALA A 313 10.41 8.85 -16.81
CA ALA A 313 10.03 8.54 -15.42
C ALA A 313 11.17 7.84 -14.65
N VAL A 314 11.89 6.90 -15.28
CA VAL A 314 13.04 6.21 -14.69
C VAL A 314 14.19 7.17 -14.39
N GLU A 315 14.52 8.08 -15.31
CA GLU A 315 15.56 9.09 -15.09
C GLU A 315 15.13 10.09 -13.99
N PHE A 316 13.84 10.42 -13.92
CA PHE A 316 13.30 11.35 -12.92
C PHE A 316 13.14 10.73 -11.52
N ALA A 317 12.90 9.42 -11.43
CA ALA A 317 12.60 8.69 -10.20
C ALA A 317 13.47 9.04 -8.98
N PRO A 318 14.82 9.10 -9.08
CA PRO A 318 15.68 9.51 -7.96
C PRO A 318 15.32 10.86 -7.32
N ARG A 319 14.78 11.79 -8.11
CA ARG A 319 14.37 13.14 -7.63
C ARG A 319 13.09 13.09 -6.79
N THR A 320 12.35 11.98 -6.82
CA THR A 320 11.13 11.82 -6.02
C THR A 320 11.43 11.59 -4.55
N ARG A 321 12.62 11.03 -4.24
CA ARG A 321 13.11 10.73 -2.89
C ARG A 321 14.64 10.90 -2.80
N PRO A 322 15.15 12.14 -2.72
CA PRO A 322 16.59 12.42 -2.78
C PRO A 322 17.43 11.77 -1.66
N ASP A 323 16.82 11.39 -0.54
CA ASP A 323 17.50 10.74 0.59
C ASP A 323 17.52 9.20 0.49
N ARG A 324 17.09 8.64 -0.65
CA ARG A 324 16.96 7.20 -0.86
C ARG A 324 18.06 6.72 -1.81
N PHE A 325 18.75 5.65 -1.43
CA PHE A 325 19.69 4.94 -2.29
C PHE A 325 19.07 3.61 -2.74
N THR A 326 18.90 3.44 -4.05
CA THR A 326 18.33 2.27 -4.72
C THR A 326 19.24 1.86 -5.88
N ILE A 327 18.79 0.88 -6.68
CA ILE A 327 19.47 0.52 -7.92
C ILE A 327 19.53 1.68 -8.91
N LEU A 328 18.58 2.62 -8.88
CA LEU A 328 18.56 3.76 -9.80
C LEU A 328 19.69 4.75 -9.47
N GLU A 329 19.87 5.11 -8.19
CA GLU A 329 21.00 5.94 -7.75
C GLU A 329 22.34 5.22 -7.94
N HIS A 330 22.36 3.90 -7.72
CA HIS A 330 23.58 3.11 -7.90
C HIS A 330 24.05 3.08 -9.36
N LYS A 331 23.12 2.99 -10.33
CA LYS A 331 23.45 3.03 -11.75
C LYS A 331 23.61 4.46 -12.28
N ASN A 332 22.92 5.44 -11.69
CA ASN A 332 22.96 6.86 -12.04
C ASN A 332 22.87 7.09 -13.56
N MET A 333 21.84 6.50 -14.17
CA MET A 333 21.65 6.50 -15.62
C MET A 333 21.14 7.86 -16.11
N ASP A 334 21.72 8.38 -17.18
CA ASP A 334 21.11 9.50 -17.92
C ASP A 334 19.89 9.03 -18.74
N LEU A 335 19.20 9.96 -19.40
CA LEU A 335 18.01 9.63 -20.18
C LEU A 335 18.30 8.67 -21.35
N ALA A 336 19.47 8.78 -22.00
CA ALA A 336 19.82 7.92 -23.12
C ALA A 336 20.10 6.48 -22.64
N GLN A 337 20.80 6.34 -21.53
CA GLN A 337 21.05 5.07 -20.87
C GLN A 337 19.73 4.46 -20.34
N SER A 338 18.86 5.27 -19.76
CA SER A 338 17.53 4.83 -19.30
C SER A 338 16.69 4.32 -20.47
N ALA A 339 16.64 5.05 -21.58
CA ALA A 339 15.91 4.63 -22.79
C ALA A 339 16.45 3.31 -23.36
N GLN A 340 17.77 3.13 -23.41
CA GLN A 340 18.39 1.87 -23.82
C GLN A 340 17.95 0.72 -22.90
N ARG A 341 18.05 0.89 -21.58
CA ARG A 341 17.67 -0.15 -20.61
C ARG A 341 16.17 -0.47 -20.64
N VAL A 342 15.32 0.51 -20.88
CA VAL A 342 13.87 0.29 -21.06
C VAL A 342 13.62 -0.55 -22.32
N SER A 343 14.28 -0.25 -23.43
CA SER A 343 14.14 -1.05 -24.66
C SER A 343 14.59 -2.51 -24.46
N GLU A 344 15.72 -2.73 -23.78
CA GLU A 344 16.21 -4.07 -23.43
C GLU A 344 15.24 -4.82 -22.50
N PHE A 345 14.66 -4.12 -21.52
CA PHE A 345 13.65 -4.67 -20.60
C PHE A 345 12.39 -5.11 -21.35
N VAL A 346 11.85 -4.24 -22.22
CA VAL A 346 10.66 -4.53 -23.02
C VAL A 346 10.88 -5.76 -23.88
N GLN A 347 12.01 -5.82 -24.60
CA GLN A 347 12.34 -6.96 -25.46
C GLN A 347 12.45 -8.27 -24.67
N LEU A 348 13.05 -8.24 -23.48
CA LEU A 348 13.16 -9.41 -22.61
C LEU A 348 11.78 -9.89 -22.14
N VAL A 349 10.94 -8.97 -21.67
CA VAL A 349 9.61 -9.32 -21.14
C VAL A 349 8.67 -9.81 -22.24
N GLU A 350 8.73 -9.27 -23.46
CA GLU A 350 7.93 -9.74 -24.59
C GLU A 350 8.31 -11.15 -25.08
N THR A 351 9.56 -11.56 -24.87
CA THR A 351 10.08 -12.86 -25.31
C THR A 351 10.06 -13.95 -24.22
N SER A 352 9.82 -13.56 -22.97
CA SER A 352 9.65 -14.45 -21.81
C SER A 352 8.19 -14.86 -21.63
#